data_AF-A0A5F8HBU5-F1
#
_entry.id   AF-A0A5F8HBU5-F1
#
_cell.length_a   1.000
_cell.length_b   1.000
_cell.length_c   1.000
_cell.angle_alpha   90.00
_cell.angle_beta   90.00
_cell.angle_gamma   90.00
#
_symmetry.space_group_name_H-M   'P 1'
#
loop_
_entity.id
_entity.type
_entity.pdbx_description
1 polymer ?
#
loop_
_entity_poly.entity_id
_entity_poly.type
_entity_poly.pdbx_seq_one_letter_code
_entity_poly.pdbx_strand_id
1 'polypeptide(L)'
;MSSISGDTKVKALKYDHQADEDLRNWIEKITHLSIGNNLQEGLKNGIILCELINKLQPGSVRPVNVSLLNAPQLENVLNFIRAILAYGVKPQDIFEANDLFENRNMTRVRATLAALAKLAKAKGFHTTLQKGILNEEM
;
A
#
# COMPACT_ATOMS: atom_id res chain seq x y z
N MET A 1 0.04 1.26 -44.20
CA MET A 1 0.85 1.52 -42.98
C MET A 1 -0.08 2.02 -41.90
N SER A 2 -0.41 1.21 -40.88
CA SER A 2 -1.10 1.72 -39.70
C SER A 2 -0.57 0.99 -38.47
N SER A 3 0.47 1.55 -37.87
CA SER A 3 0.95 1.15 -36.55
C SER A 3 0.16 1.92 -35.51
N ILE A 4 -0.84 1.29 -34.90
CA ILE A 4 -1.54 1.80 -33.71
C ILE A 4 -1.36 0.72 -32.62
N SER A 5 -0.26 0.80 -31.88
CA SER A 5 -0.05 -0.03 -30.68
C SER A 5 0.86 0.61 -29.62
N GLY A 6 1.23 1.89 -29.78
CA GLY A 6 2.13 2.61 -28.87
C GLY A 6 1.43 3.40 -27.75
N ASP A 7 0.29 4.03 -28.03
CA ASP A 7 -0.25 5.10 -27.16
C ASP A 7 -0.95 4.61 -25.89
N THR A 8 -1.60 3.44 -25.93
CA THR A 8 -2.34 2.91 -24.77
C THR A 8 -1.40 2.47 -23.65
N LYS A 9 -0.24 1.89 -24.02
CA LYS A 9 0.74 1.37 -23.07
C LYS A 9 1.45 2.49 -22.30
N VAL A 10 1.77 3.60 -22.98
CA VAL A 10 2.45 4.75 -22.37
C VAL A 10 1.53 5.52 -21.39
N LYS A 11 0.22 5.58 -21.66
CA LYS A 11 -0.74 6.22 -20.74
C LYS A 11 -0.96 5.41 -19.46
N ALA A 12 -1.09 4.09 -19.56
CA ALA A 12 -1.25 3.21 -18.40
C ALA A 12 -0.01 3.24 -17.49
N LEU A 13 1.19 3.19 -18.06
CA LEU A 13 2.45 3.28 -17.30
C LEU A 13 2.58 4.60 -16.53
N LYS A 14 2.21 5.74 -17.14
CA LYS A 14 2.23 7.05 -16.46
C LYS A 14 1.26 7.10 -15.27
N TYR A 15 0.09 6.47 -15.41
CA TYR A 15 -0.90 6.40 -14.34
C TYR A 15 -0.40 5.57 -13.16
N ASP A 16 0.19 4.40 -13.43
CA ASP A 16 0.75 3.53 -12.40
C ASP A 16 1.87 4.22 -11.60
N HIS A 17 2.74 4.97 -12.29
CA HIS A 17 3.80 5.74 -11.63
C HIS A 17 3.25 6.84 -10.72
N GLN A 18 2.19 7.56 -11.13
CA GLN A 18 1.58 8.57 -10.28
C GLN A 18 0.87 7.95 -9.08
N ALA A 19 0.20 6.82 -9.26
CA ALA A 19 -0.48 6.12 -8.17
C ALA A 19 0.51 5.62 -7.10
N ASP A 20 1.68 5.12 -7.50
CA ASP A 20 2.74 4.70 -6.57
C ASP A 20 3.30 5.89 -5.77
N GLU A 21 3.49 7.02 -6.44
CA GLU A 21 3.96 8.24 -5.80
C GLU A 21 2.93 8.79 -4.80
N ASP A 22 1.65 8.77 -5.15
CA ASP A 22 0.57 9.21 -4.26
C ASP A 22 0.45 8.30 -3.02
N LEU A 23 0.56 6.98 -3.21
CA LEU A 23 0.57 6.00 -2.12
C LEU A 23 1.79 6.20 -1.21
N ARG A 24 2.98 6.37 -1.80
CA ARG A 24 4.20 6.67 -1.05
C ARG A 24 4.00 7.91 -0.20
N ASN A 25 3.66 9.03 -0.81
CA ASN A 25 3.49 10.31 -0.13
C ASN A 25 2.47 10.22 1.02
N TRP A 26 1.38 9.48 0.81
CA TRP A 26 0.39 9.24 1.86
C TRP A 26 0.96 8.45 3.04
N ILE A 27 1.67 7.34 2.78
CA ILE A 27 2.26 6.49 3.82
C ILE A 27 3.35 7.25 4.58
N GLU A 28 4.28 7.90 3.87
CA GLU A 28 5.38 8.66 4.50
C GLU A 28 4.86 9.83 5.33
N LYS A 29 3.80 10.51 4.88
CA LYS A 29 3.17 11.59 5.65
C LYS A 29 2.56 11.12 6.98
N ILE A 30 2.01 9.90 7.02
CA ILE A 30 1.39 9.33 8.23
C ILE A 30 2.45 8.74 9.17
N THR A 31 3.41 8.01 8.60
CA THR A 31 4.41 7.26 9.37
C THR A 31 5.62 8.10 9.76
N HIS A 32 5.91 9.15 8.99
CA HIS A 32 7.18 9.90 9.02
C HIS A 32 8.42 9.04 8.70
N LEU A 33 8.22 7.93 7.99
CA LEU A 33 9.29 7.03 7.55
C LEU A 33 9.44 7.10 6.03
N SER A 34 10.68 7.05 5.55
CA SER A 34 11.01 7.05 4.13
C SER A 34 10.93 5.63 3.56
N ILE A 35 10.15 5.45 2.49
CA ILE A 35 10.07 4.24 1.67
C ILE A 35 11.23 4.19 0.67
N GLY A 36 11.69 5.36 0.21
CA GLY A 36 12.71 5.45 -0.85
C GLY A 36 12.13 5.17 -2.24
N ASN A 37 13.00 5.05 -3.25
CA ASN A 37 12.60 5.12 -4.66
C ASN A 37 11.79 3.92 -5.17
N ASN A 38 11.93 2.75 -4.53
CA ASN A 38 11.18 1.55 -4.90
C ASN A 38 10.17 1.22 -3.80
N LEU A 39 8.87 1.32 -4.15
CA LEU A 39 7.76 1.09 -3.22
C LEU A 39 7.80 -0.33 -2.62
N GLN A 40 8.13 -1.34 -3.44
CA GLN A 40 8.18 -2.72 -3.00
C GLN A 40 9.32 -2.92 -1.99
N GLU A 41 10.53 -2.46 -2.32
CA GLU A 41 11.72 -2.63 -1.46
C GLU A 41 11.55 -1.92 -0.11
N GLY A 42 11.03 -0.68 -0.11
CA GLY A 42 10.82 0.09 1.12
C GLY A 42 9.76 -0.51 2.05
N LEU A 43 8.76 -1.21 1.51
CA LEU A 43 7.69 -1.83 2.28
C LEU A 43 7.98 -3.30 2.64
N LYS A 44 8.93 -3.96 1.97
CA LYS A 44 9.19 -5.40 2.06
C LYS A 44 9.44 -5.92 3.49
N ASN A 45 10.12 -5.14 4.33
CA ASN A 45 10.42 -5.54 5.70
C ASN A 45 9.20 -5.49 6.65
N GLY A 46 8.08 -4.93 6.18
CA GLY A 46 6.82 -4.81 6.90
C GLY A 46 6.81 -3.77 8.02
N ILE A 47 7.93 -3.10 8.33
CA ILE A 47 8.03 -2.14 9.44
C ILE A 47 7.14 -0.93 9.17
N ILE A 48 7.31 -0.29 8.01
CA ILE A 48 6.52 0.90 7.63
C ILE A 48 5.03 0.56 7.57
N LEU A 49 4.67 -0.65 7.13
CA LEU A 49 3.29 -1.12 7.10
C LEU A 49 2.70 -1.27 8.51
N CYS A 50 3.45 -1.88 9.43
CA CYS A 50 3.02 -2.01 10.83
C CYS A 50 2.87 -0.63 11.50
N GLU A 51 3.82 0.28 11.25
CA GLU A 51 3.74 1.66 11.75
C GLU A 51 2.54 2.41 11.17
N LEU A 52 2.25 2.24 9.88
CA LEU A 52 1.10 2.85 9.22
C LEU A 52 -0.20 2.46 9.93
N ILE A 53 -0.45 1.16 10.14
CA ILE A 53 -1.68 0.73 10.81
C ILE A 53 -1.69 1.11 12.29
N ASN A 54 -0.54 1.18 12.97
CA ASN A 54 -0.45 1.69 14.34
C ASN A 54 -0.77 3.19 14.45
N LYS A 55 -0.49 4.00 13.41
CA LYS A 55 -0.91 5.41 13.36
C LYS A 55 -2.40 5.54 13.10
N LEU A 56 -2.96 4.67 12.26
CA LEU A 56 -4.40 4.67 11.93
C LEU A 56 -5.27 4.09 13.06
N GLN A 57 -4.75 3.10 13.78
CA GLN A 57 -5.40 2.44 14.91
C GLN A 57 -4.31 2.04 15.93
N PRO A 58 -4.11 2.85 16.98
CA PRO A 58 -3.08 2.61 17.98
C PRO A 58 -3.12 1.21 18.59
N GLY A 59 -1.98 0.53 18.56
CA GLY A 59 -1.83 -0.79 19.18
C GLY A 59 -2.25 -1.98 18.33
N SER A 60 -2.46 -1.78 17.03
CA SER A 60 -2.85 -2.86 16.11
C SER A 60 -1.74 -3.91 15.91
N VAL A 61 -0.47 -3.51 15.95
CA VAL A 61 0.68 -4.44 15.85
C VAL A 61 1.71 -4.11 16.91
N ARG A 62 2.00 -5.06 17.82
CA ARG A 62 3.11 -4.97 18.79
C ARG A 62 3.65 -6.35 19.18
N PRO A 63 4.99 -6.55 19.25
CA PRO A 63 6.05 -5.64 18.81
C PRO A 63 6.28 -5.69 17.29
N VAL A 64 6.77 -4.59 16.70
CA VAL A 64 7.25 -4.56 15.31
C VAL A 64 8.69 -5.05 15.28
N ASN A 65 9.00 -6.02 14.41
CA ASN A 65 10.32 -6.63 14.37
C ASN A 65 11.27 -5.87 13.43
N VAL A 66 12.45 -5.48 13.91
CA VAL A 66 13.44 -4.72 13.12
C VAL A 66 14.58 -5.59 12.56
N SER A 67 14.43 -6.92 12.62
CA SER A 67 15.44 -7.87 12.16
C SER A 67 15.67 -7.81 10.64
N LEU A 68 16.92 -8.09 10.24
CA LEU A 68 17.31 -8.24 8.84
C LEU A 68 16.98 -9.63 8.27
N LEU A 69 16.49 -10.55 9.11
CA LEU A 69 16.15 -11.91 8.69
C LEU A 69 14.78 -11.95 7.99
N ASN A 70 14.65 -12.83 7.00
CA ASN A 70 13.44 -12.95 6.18
C ASN A 70 12.19 -13.34 6.99
N ALA A 71 12.30 -14.30 7.92
CA ALA A 71 11.14 -14.78 8.66
C ALA A 71 10.48 -13.69 9.54
N PRO A 72 11.24 -12.91 10.35
CA PRO A 72 10.68 -11.76 11.05
C PRO A 72 10.05 -10.68 10.16
N GLN A 73 10.65 -10.40 9.00
CA GLN A 73 10.11 -9.42 8.05
C GLN A 73 8.77 -9.90 7.46
N LEU A 74 8.69 -11.18 7.11
CA LEU A 74 7.45 -11.79 6.65
C LEU A 74 6.36 -11.74 7.74
N GLU A 75 6.73 -11.98 9.00
CA GLU A 75 5.79 -11.90 10.12
C GLU A 75 5.24 -10.48 10.31
N ASN A 76 6.06 -9.43 10.12
CA ASN A 76 5.55 -8.05 10.12
C ASN A 76 4.48 -7.84 9.03
N VAL A 77 4.73 -8.34 7.82
CA VAL A 77 3.76 -8.23 6.70
C VAL A 77 2.46 -8.97 7.04
N LEU A 78 2.56 -10.16 7.63
CA LEU A 78 1.39 -10.93 8.09
C LEU A 78 0.63 -10.21 9.22
N ASN A 79 1.34 -9.59 10.16
CA ASN A 79 0.73 -8.82 11.24
C ASN A 79 -0.01 -7.58 10.71
N PHE A 80 0.57 -6.89 9.74
CA PHE A 80 -0.11 -5.81 9.03
C PHE A 80 -1.40 -6.29 8.35
N ILE A 81 -1.35 -7.42 7.61
CA ILE A 81 -2.52 -8.00 6.94
C ILE A 81 -3.65 -8.29 7.96
N ARG A 82 -3.33 -8.93 9.09
CA ARG A 82 -4.30 -9.19 10.18
C ARG A 82 -4.88 -7.89 10.75
N ALA A 83 -4.04 -6.87 10.92
CA ALA A 83 -4.44 -5.59 11.48
C ALA A 83 -5.39 -4.80 10.55
N ILE A 84 -5.14 -4.79 9.24
CA ILE A 84 -6.01 -4.07 8.29
C ILE A 84 -7.36 -4.78 8.09
N LEU A 85 -7.41 -6.11 8.21
CA LEU A 85 -8.66 -6.86 8.30
C LEU A 85 -9.49 -6.38 9.50
N ALA A 86 -8.87 -6.32 10.68
CA ALA A 86 -9.53 -5.85 11.90
C ALA A 86 -9.94 -4.36 11.81
N TYR A 87 -9.17 -3.55 11.08
CA TYR A 87 -9.51 -2.15 10.83
C TYR A 87 -10.73 -1.96 9.93
N GLY A 88 -11.01 -2.94 9.06
CA GLY A 88 -12.21 -3.02 8.21
C GLY A 88 -11.94 -3.12 6.70
N VAL A 89 -10.70 -3.37 6.26
CA VAL A 89 -10.44 -3.67 4.85
C VAL A 89 -11.05 -5.03 4.52
N LYS A 90 -11.75 -5.13 3.39
CA LYS A 90 -12.48 -6.35 3.03
C LYS A 90 -11.49 -7.45 2.60
N PRO A 91 -11.74 -8.74 2.92
CA PRO A 91 -10.82 -9.83 2.60
C PRO A 91 -10.44 -9.93 1.12
N GLN A 92 -11.37 -9.63 0.20
CA GLN A 92 -11.10 -9.66 -1.24
C GLN A 92 -10.11 -8.58 -1.71
N ASP A 93 -9.97 -7.49 -0.95
CA ASP A 93 -9.11 -6.35 -1.29
C ASP A 93 -7.71 -6.50 -0.71
N ILE A 94 -7.39 -7.62 -0.06
CA ILE A 94 -6.13 -7.85 0.67
C ILE A 94 -5.16 -8.68 -0.16
N PHE A 95 -3.90 -8.26 -0.15
CA PHE A 95 -2.78 -8.99 -0.75
C PHE A 95 -2.27 -10.13 0.14
N GLU A 96 -1.60 -11.10 -0.47
CA GLU A 96 -0.90 -12.17 0.24
C GLU A 96 0.54 -11.77 0.54
N ALA A 97 1.13 -12.20 1.65
CA ALA A 97 2.46 -11.72 2.06
C ALA A 97 3.54 -11.87 0.97
N ASN A 98 3.46 -12.92 0.15
CA ASN A 98 4.37 -13.16 -0.98
C ASN A 98 4.18 -12.16 -2.15
N ASP A 99 3.00 -11.56 -2.31
CA ASP A 99 2.74 -10.52 -3.30
C ASP A 99 3.70 -9.34 -3.12
N LEU A 100 3.95 -8.98 -1.87
CA LEU A 100 4.93 -7.95 -1.49
C LEU A 100 6.34 -8.54 -1.32
N PHE A 101 6.49 -9.60 -0.53
CA PHE A 101 7.81 -10.06 -0.09
C PHE A 101 8.66 -10.63 -1.24
N GLU A 102 8.04 -11.36 -2.16
CA GLU A 102 8.66 -11.93 -3.36
C GLU A 102 8.34 -11.11 -4.62
N ASN A 103 7.68 -9.96 -4.49
CA ASN A 103 7.25 -9.12 -5.62
C ASN A 103 6.36 -9.89 -6.63
N ARG A 104 5.49 -10.81 -6.16
CA ARG A 104 4.64 -11.60 -7.06
C ARG A 104 3.49 -10.79 -7.68
N ASN A 105 2.92 -9.84 -6.93
CA ASN A 105 1.74 -9.10 -7.40
C ASN A 105 1.61 -7.72 -6.74
N MET A 106 2.45 -6.77 -7.17
CA MET A 106 2.38 -5.39 -6.67
C MET A 106 1.09 -4.66 -7.03
N THR A 107 0.38 -5.09 -8.08
CA THR A 107 -0.95 -4.53 -8.39
C THR A 107 -1.93 -4.80 -7.26
N ARG A 108 -1.93 -6.01 -6.69
CA ARG A 108 -2.77 -6.34 -5.53
C ARG A 108 -2.34 -5.58 -4.28
N VAL A 109 -1.03 -5.44 -4.04
CA VAL A 109 -0.49 -4.65 -2.92
C VAL A 109 -0.97 -3.19 -3.00
N ARG A 110 -0.85 -2.55 -4.17
CA ARG A 110 -1.33 -1.17 -4.41
C ARG A 110 -2.82 -1.04 -4.17
N ALA A 111 -3.62 -1.99 -4.68
CA ALA A 111 -5.06 -2.00 -4.49
C ALA A 111 -5.45 -2.07 -3.00
N THR A 112 -4.80 -2.93 -2.22
CA THR A 112 -5.00 -3.02 -0.77
C THR A 112 -4.66 -1.72 -0.06
N LEU A 113 -3.51 -1.10 -0.38
CA LEU A 113 -3.09 0.16 0.25
C LEU A 113 -4.04 1.31 -0.12
N ALA A 114 -4.51 1.37 -1.35
CA ALA A 114 -5.51 2.34 -1.79
C ALA A 114 -6.86 2.15 -1.07
N ALA A 115 -7.30 0.90 -0.88
CA ALA A 115 -8.51 0.58 -0.12
C ALA A 115 -8.37 0.99 1.35
N LEU A 116 -7.23 0.70 1.98
CA LEU A 116 -6.92 1.14 3.34
C LEU A 116 -6.94 2.67 3.46
N ALA A 117 -6.35 3.39 2.51
CA ALA A 117 -6.31 4.84 2.54
C ALA A 117 -7.70 5.47 2.36
N LYS A 118 -8.54 4.90 1.49
CA LYS A 118 -9.96 5.29 1.34
C LYS A 118 -10.73 5.08 2.66
N LEU A 119 -10.53 3.94 3.31
CA LEU A 119 -11.17 3.62 4.60
C LEU A 119 -10.69 4.54 5.73
N ALA A 120 -9.39 4.81 5.81
CA ALA A 120 -8.81 5.74 6.76
C ALA A 120 -9.42 7.15 6.61
N LYS A 121 -9.59 7.61 5.37
CA LYS A 121 -10.26 8.88 5.06
C LYS A 121 -11.70 8.91 5.57
N ALA A 122 -12.46 7.85 5.34
CA ALA A 122 -13.85 7.73 5.81
C ALA A 122 -13.94 7.73 7.35
N LYS A 123 -12.90 7.23 8.04
CA LYS A 123 -12.76 7.27 9.50
C LYS A 123 -12.20 8.58 10.06
N GLY A 124 -12.01 9.61 9.23
CA GLY A 124 -11.59 10.95 9.66
C GLY A 124 -10.09 11.23 9.61
N PHE A 125 -9.27 10.32 9.08
CA PHE A 125 -7.85 10.65 8.82
C PHE A 125 -7.74 11.52 7.56
N HIS A 126 -7.11 12.69 7.68
CA HIS A 126 -6.88 13.57 6.53
C HIS A 126 -5.91 12.94 5.53
N THR A 127 -6.43 12.19 4.55
CA THR A 127 -5.63 11.66 3.43
C THR A 127 -5.67 12.65 2.26
N THR A 128 -4.50 13.10 1.80
CA THR A 128 -4.34 14.01 0.65
C THR A 128 -4.40 13.30 -0.70
N LEU A 129 -4.87 12.04 -0.75
CA LEU A 129 -5.10 11.33 -2.01
C LEU A 129 -6.13 12.12 -2.82
N GLN A 130 -5.64 12.76 -3.88
CA GLN A 130 -6.45 13.67 -4.68
C GLN A 130 -7.59 12.92 -5.38
N LYS A 131 -8.65 13.67 -5.65
CA LYS A 131 -9.99 13.32 -6.15
C LYS A 131 -10.07 12.49 -7.46
N GLY A 132 -9.02 11.80 -7.91
CA GLY A 132 -9.00 11.08 -9.18
C GLY A 132 -9.45 9.61 -9.16
N ILE A 133 -9.66 8.99 -7.99
CA ILE A 133 -9.89 7.53 -7.84
C ILE A 133 -11.33 7.18 -7.39
N LEU A 134 -12.27 8.13 -7.48
CA LEU A 134 -13.66 7.93 -7.03
C LEU A 134 -14.71 8.49 -8.01
N ASN A 135 -14.42 8.46 -9.32
CA ASN A 135 -15.43 8.78 -10.33
C ASN A 135 -15.69 7.54 -11.19
N GLU A 136 -16.40 6.58 -10.62
CA GLU A 136 -17.32 5.70 -11.36
C GLU A 136 -18.61 5.60 -10.55
N GLU A 137 -19.34 6.71 -10.52
CA GLU A 137 -20.80 6.69 -10.55
C GLU A 137 -21.22 7.72 -11.59
N MET A 138 -21.49 7.22 -12.80
CA MET A 138 -22.58 7.54 -13.73
C MET A 138 -22.30 6.90 -15.09
#